data_AF-A0A6S7JFE0-F1
#
_entry.id   AF-A0A6S7JFE0-F1
#
_cell.length_a   1.000
_cell.length_b   1.000
_cell.length_c   1.000
_cell.angle_alpha   90.00
_cell.angle_beta   90.00
_cell.angle_gamma   90.00
#
_symmetry.space_group_name_H-M   'P 1'
#
loop_
_entity.id
_entity.type
_entity.pdbx_description
1 polymer ?
#
loop_
_entity_poly.entity_id
_entity_poly.type
_entity_poly.pdbx_seq_one_letter_code
_entity_poly.pdbx_strand_id
1 'polypeptide(L)'
;MAAAEEEGKAGLNRFEALEQSIEQFIESTRQIGIIVSDFQPGSQGVLNQKINAIVESLKEIEKCKDNFHNVEVPMDVFSYIDEGKNPQLYTKDCLEKALAQNKEVKGKIDAYQNFKTELMGELNKAFPNEMLEYRNYVEDVQEDR
;
A
#
# COMPACT_ATOMS: atom_id res chain seq x y z
N MET A 1 20.13 -4.56 17.40
CA MET A 1 19.22 -5.72 17.18
C MET A 1 18.04 -5.68 18.15
N ALA A 2 18.27 -5.59 19.47
CA ALA A 2 17.18 -5.44 20.47
C ALA A 2 16.28 -4.19 20.30
N ALA A 3 16.83 -3.04 19.89
CA ALA A 3 16.04 -1.81 19.67
C ALA A 3 15.05 -1.91 18.49
N ALA A 4 15.41 -2.65 17.43
CA ALA A 4 14.53 -2.88 16.28
C ALA A 4 13.39 -3.88 16.60
N GLU A 5 13.62 -4.80 17.54
CA GLU A 5 12.59 -5.71 18.04
C GLU A 5 11.61 -5.01 19.00
N GLU A 6 12.08 -4.06 19.82
CA GLU A 6 11.19 -3.24 20.66
C GLU A 6 10.32 -2.27 19.86
N GLU A 7 10.86 -1.63 18.82
CA GLU A 7 10.07 -0.76 17.91
C GLU A 7 8.99 -1.55 17.15
N GLY A 8 9.29 -2.79 16.72
CA GLY A 8 8.31 -3.68 16.08
C GLY A 8 7.17 -4.10 17.02
N LYS A 9 7.47 -4.36 18.31
CA LYS A 9 6.48 -4.70 19.34
C LYS A 9 5.62 -3.50 19.74
N ALA A 10 6.22 -2.32 19.90
CA ALA A 10 5.49 -1.08 20.14
C ALA A 10 4.57 -0.74 18.95
N GLY A 11 5.04 -1.03 17.73
CA GLY A 11 4.27 -0.91 16.49
C GLY A 11 3.04 -1.79 16.46
N LEU A 12 3.13 -3.08 16.82
CA LEU A 12 1.95 -3.98 16.89
C LEU A 12 0.95 -3.53 17.97
N ASN A 13 1.44 -3.16 19.16
CA ASN A 13 0.61 -2.76 20.30
C ASN A 13 -0.35 -1.60 19.97
N ARG A 14 0.07 -0.62 19.15
CA ARG A 14 -0.83 0.49 18.77
C ARG A 14 -1.95 0.05 17.83
N PHE A 15 -1.68 -0.86 16.89
CA PHE A 15 -2.70 -1.39 15.97
C PHE A 15 -3.69 -2.27 16.74
N GLU A 16 -3.20 -3.13 17.63
CA GLU A 16 -4.03 -3.97 18.50
C GLU A 16 -4.94 -3.11 19.40
N ALA A 17 -4.41 -2.02 19.97
CA ALA A 17 -5.22 -1.10 20.78
C ALA A 17 -6.33 -0.42 19.96
N LEU A 18 -6.02 0.05 18.74
CA LEU A 18 -7.03 0.64 17.86
C LEU A 18 -8.08 -0.39 17.44
N GLU A 19 -7.66 -1.61 17.11
CA GLU A 19 -8.54 -2.72 16.75
C GLU A 19 -9.51 -3.04 17.89
N GLN A 20 -9.02 -3.21 19.12
CA GLN A 20 -9.84 -3.45 20.30
C GLN A 20 -10.87 -2.32 20.54
N SER A 21 -10.46 -1.05 20.41
CA SER A 21 -11.39 0.07 20.54
C SER A 21 -12.49 0.06 19.46
N ILE A 22 -12.15 -0.29 18.22
CA ILE A 22 -13.11 -0.41 17.11
C ILE A 22 -14.06 -1.60 17.35
N GLU A 23 -13.56 -2.75 17.76
CA GLU A 23 -14.38 -3.92 18.09
C GLU A 23 -15.37 -3.61 19.22
N GLN A 24 -14.90 -2.93 20.28
CA GLN A 24 -15.75 -2.53 21.40
C GLN A 24 -16.84 -1.53 20.98
N PHE A 25 -16.53 -0.62 20.06
CA PHE A 25 -17.51 0.30 19.48
C PHE A 25 -18.57 -0.44 18.64
N ILE A 26 -18.15 -1.39 17.79
CA ILE A 26 -19.04 -2.21 16.96
C ILE A 26 -19.98 -3.03 17.86
N GLU A 27 -19.43 -3.70 18.88
CA GLU A 27 -20.23 -4.51 19.82
C GLU A 27 -21.21 -3.65 20.64
N SER A 28 -20.78 -2.46 21.10
CA SER A 28 -21.66 -1.52 21.79
C SER A 28 -22.82 -1.07 20.88
N THR A 29 -22.54 -0.82 19.61
CA THR A 29 -23.56 -0.48 18.60
C THR A 29 -24.53 -1.63 18.36
N ARG A 30 -24.03 -2.86 18.25
CA ARG A 30 -24.86 -4.07 18.12
C ARG A 30 -25.80 -4.24 19.32
N GLN A 31 -25.29 -4.06 20.54
CA GLN A 31 -26.08 -4.17 21.77
C GLN A 31 -27.19 -3.12 21.85
N ILE A 32 -26.93 -1.87 21.42
CA ILE A 32 -28.00 -0.87 21.29
C ILE A 32 -29.06 -1.35 20.31
N GLY A 33 -28.66 -1.86 19.14
CA GLY A 33 -29.59 -2.41 18.16
C GLY A 33 -30.51 -3.48 18.76
N ILE A 34 -29.95 -4.38 19.57
CA ILE A 34 -30.72 -5.42 20.27
C ILE A 34 -31.69 -4.80 21.28
N ILE A 35 -31.23 -3.90 22.15
CA ILE A 35 -32.06 -3.25 23.19
C ILE A 35 -33.22 -2.46 22.56
N VAL A 36 -32.96 -1.77 21.45
CA VAL A 36 -33.98 -0.99 20.74
C VAL A 36 -34.96 -1.91 20.01
N SER A 37 -34.50 -3.05 19.48
CA SER A 37 -35.38 -4.01 18.80
C SER A 37 -36.36 -4.72 19.74
N ASP A 38 -35.99 -4.94 21.01
CA ASP A 38 -36.83 -5.53 22.05
C ASP A 38 -36.81 -4.66 23.31
N PHE A 39 -37.43 -3.49 23.21
CA PHE A 39 -37.42 -2.52 24.29
C PHE A 39 -38.44 -2.87 25.39
N GLN A 40 -37.95 -3.14 26.60
CA GLN A 40 -38.76 -3.53 27.75
C GLN A 40 -38.86 -2.40 28.80
N PRO A 41 -39.93 -2.36 29.63
CA PRO A 41 -40.03 -1.43 30.75
C PRO A 41 -38.87 -1.64 31.73
N GLY A 42 -37.96 -0.67 31.82
CA GLY A 42 -36.72 -0.73 32.60
C GLY A 42 -35.43 -0.71 31.77
N SER A 43 -35.52 -0.96 30.46
CA SER A 43 -34.35 -0.96 29.55
C SER A 43 -33.76 0.43 29.30
N GLN A 44 -34.48 1.51 29.61
CA GLN A 44 -34.03 2.89 29.37
C GLN A 44 -32.70 3.22 30.05
N GLY A 45 -32.49 2.77 31.29
CA GLY A 45 -31.25 3.02 32.03
C GLY A 45 -30.05 2.37 31.34
N VAL A 46 -30.20 1.11 30.93
CA VAL A 46 -29.17 0.36 30.21
C VAL A 46 -28.89 0.96 28.83
N LEU A 47 -29.95 1.38 28.11
CA LEU A 47 -29.81 2.06 26.82
C LEU A 47 -28.98 3.34 26.97
N ASN A 48 -29.28 4.20 27.94
CA ASN A 48 -28.52 5.43 28.19
C ASN A 48 -27.06 5.14 28.52
N GLN A 49 -26.78 4.09 29.32
CA GLN A 49 -25.42 3.65 29.60
C GLN A 49 -24.68 3.22 28.32
N LYS A 50 -25.35 2.49 27.42
CA LYS A 50 -24.75 2.05 26.15
C LYS A 50 -24.52 3.20 25.17
N ILE A 51 -25.43 4.17 25.10
CA ILE A 51 -25.23 5.40 24.32
C ILE A 51 -23.98 6.15 24.81
N ASN A 52 -23.84 6.31 26.14
CA ASN A 52 -22.64 6.94 26.70
C ASN A 52 -21.37 6.13 26.42
N ALA A 53 -21.44 4.79 26.47
CA ALA A 53 -20.31 3.93 26.12
C ALA A 53 -19.86 4.12 24.67
N ILE A 54 -20.79 4.26 23.71
CA ILE A 54 -20.44 4.57 22.31
C ILE A 54 -19.72 5.91 22.20
N VAL A 55 -20.22 6.94 22.90
CA VAL A 55 -19.58 8.27 22.91
C VAL A 55 -18.16 8.20 23.49
N GLU A 56 -17.95 7.44 24.56
CA GLU A 56 -16.63 7.19 25.13
C GLU A 56 -15.72 6.44 24.14
N SER A 57 -16.20 5.36 23.52
CA SER A 57 -15.42 4.59 22.53
C SER A 57 -15.01 5.44 21.31
N LEU A 58 -15.89 6.33 20.82
CA LEU A 58 -15.54 7.25 19.74
C LEU A 58 -14.41 8.21 20.14
N LYS A 59 -14.43 8.72 21.38
CA LYS A 59 -13.34 9.57 21.89
C LYS A 59 -12.03 8.78 22.03
N GLU A 60 -12.09 7.52 22.42
CA GLU A 60 -10.91 6.66 22.50
C GLU A 60 -10.30 6.41 21.12
N ILE A 61 -11.13 6.08 20.13
CA ILE A 61 -10.70 5.93 18.73
C ILE A 61 -10.06 7.23 18.21
N GLU A 62 -10.65 8.38 18.51
CA GLU A 62 -10.10 9.68 18.12
C GLU A 62 -8.72 9.94 18.75
N LYS A 63 -8.53 9.61 20.03
CA LYS A 63 -7.22 9.72 20.70
C LYS A 63 -6.15 8.83 20.08
N CYS A 64 -6.54 7.67 19.54
CA CYS A 64 -5.60 6.77 18.88
C CYS A 64 -5.02 7.38 17.59
N LYS A 65 -5.70 8.33 16.95
CA LYS A 65 -5.29 8.97 15.68
C LYS A 65 -3.84 9.45 15.69
N ASP A 66 -3.41 10.11 16.76
CA ASP A 66 -2.07 10.72 16.84
C ASP A 66 -0.95 9.68 16.78
N ASN A 67 -1.25 8.42 17.11
CA ASN A 67 -0.32 7.31 17.03
C ASN A 67 -0.10 6.80 15.60
N PHE A 68 -0.84 7.27 14.59
CA PHE A 68 -0.80 6.74 13.20
C PHE A 68 -0.34 7.75 12.15
N HIS A 69 0.30 8.86 12.55
CA HIS A 69 0.79 9.89 11.62
C HIS A 69 1.77 9.38 10.55
N ASN A 70 2.44 8.24 10.78
CA ASN A 70 3.38 7.61 9.87
C ASN A 70 2.77 6.49 9.01
N VAL A 71 1.44 6.31 9.05
CA VAL A 71 0.73 5.30 8.27
C VAL A 71 -0.07 5.99 7.18
N GLU A 72 0.31 5.75 5.93
CA GLU A 72 -0.42 6.23 4.76
C GLU A 72 -1.25 5.09 4.17
N VAL A 73 -2.53 5.35 3.94
CA VAL A 73 -3.45 4.40 3.30
C VAL A 73 -3.75 4.91 1.89
N PRO A 74 -3.41 4.16 0.82
CA PRO A 74 -3.73 4.55 -0.54
C PRO A 74 -5.24 4.71 -0.73
N MET A 75 -5.66 5.80 -1.38
CA MET A 75 -7.09 6.08 -1.57
C MET A 75 -7.81 4.99 -2.36
N ASP A 76 -7.11 4.36 -3.30
CA ASP A 76 -7.65 3.27 -4.12
C ASP A 76 -8.08 2.05 -3.29
N VAL A 77 -7.53 1.87 -2.08
CA VAL A 77 -7.95 0.79 -1.16
C VAL A 77 -9.40 0.99 -0.69
N PHE A 78 -9.85 2.24 -0.53
CA PHE A 78 -11.22 2.52 -0.09
C PHE A 78 -12.26 1.98 -1.08
N SER A 79 -11.98 2.01 -2.39
CA SER A 79 -12.88 1.42 -3.38
C SER A 79 -13.07 -0.09 -3.18
N TYR A 80 -12.03 -0.81 -2.75
CA TYR A 80 -12.17 -2.23 -2.42
C TYR A 80 -13.03 -2.43 -1.17
N ILE A 81 -12.86 -1.58 -0.15
CA ILE A 81 -13.63 -1.64 1.10
C ILE A 81 -15.11 -1.33 0.84
N ASP A 82 -15.41 -0.26 0.11
CA ASP A 82 -16.78 0.18 -0.19
C ASP A 82 -17.56 -0.86 -1.01
N GLU A 83 -16.86 -1.59 -1.88
CA GLU A 83 -17.44 -2.70 -2.65
C GLU A 83 -17.52 -4.02 -1.87
N GLY A 84 -17.06 -4.06 -0.61
CA GLY A 84 -17.02 -5.27 0.23
C GLY A 84 -15.99 -6.30 -0.22
N LYS A 85 -14.98 -5.90 -1.00
CA LYS A 85 -13.86 -6.74 -1.44
C LYS A 85 -12.76 -6.77 -0.37
N ASN A 86 -11.94 -7.81 -0.41
CA ASN A 86 -10.76 -7.89 0.44
C ASN A 86 -9.72 -6.83 0.03
N PRO A 87 -9.30 -5.90 0.92
CA PRO A 87 -8.28 -4.88 0.63
C PRO A 87 -6.93 -5.45 0.20
N GLN A 88 -6.59 -6.69 0.57
CA GLN A 88 -5.35 -7.35 0.14
C GLN A 88 -5.31 -7.61 -1.37
N LEU A 89 -6.45 -7.60 -2.05
CA LEU A 89 -6.51 -7.67 -3.50
C LEU A 89 -5.87 -6.44 -4.15
N TYR A 90 -6.01 -5.25 -3.56
CA TYR A 90 -5.30 -4.07 -4.05
C TYR A 90 -3.79 -4.27 -4.04
N THR A 91 -3.24 -4.76 -2.91
CA THR A 91 -1.80 -5.06 -2.79
C THR A 91 -1.35 -6.04 -3.87
N LYS A 92 -2.15 -7.09 -4.11
CA LYS A 92 -1.89 -8.06 -5.18
C LYS A 92 -1.89 -7.39 -6.55
N ASP A 93 -2.90 -6.61 -6.87
CA ASP A 93 -3.05 -5.95 -8.18
C ASP A 93 -1.90 -4.96 -8.43
N CYS A 94 -1.46 -4.23 -7.41
CA CYS A 94 -0.28 -3.36 -7.48
C CYS A 94 0.99 -4.14 -7.80
N LEU A 95 1.23 -5.26 -7.12
CA LEU A 95 2.39 -6.11 -7.37
C LEU A 95 2.36 -6.72 -8.78
N GLU A 96 1.20 -7.19 -9.23
CA GLU A 96 1.02 -7.74 -10.57
C GLU A 96 1.24 -6.68 -11.65
N LYS A 97 0.71 -5.46 -11.45
CA LYS A 97 0.93 -4.33 -12.36
C LYS A 97 2.39 -3.91 -12.41
N ALA A 98 3.07 -3.83 -11.27
CA ALA A 98 4.50 -3.51 -11.21
C ALA A 98 5.34 -4.59 -11.93
N LEU A 99 5.01 -5.87 -11.74
CA LEU A 99 5.67 -6.98 -12.43
C LEU A 99 5.44 -6.91 -13.95
N ALA A 100 4.21 -6.64 -14.39
CA ALA A 100 3.88 -6.51 -15.80
C ALA A 100 4.65 -5.34 -16.45
N GLN A 101 4.66 -4.17 -15.80
CA GLN A 101 5.43 -3.01 -16.26
C GLN A 101 6.93 -3.29 -16.32
N ASN A 102 7.49 -3.98 -15.30
CA ASN A 102 8.90 -4.34 -15.30
C ASN A 102 9.25 -5.25 -16.50
N LYS A 103 8.43 -6.28 -16.76
CA LYS A 103 8.59 -7.17 -17.91
C LYS A 103 8.48 -6.42 -19.24
N GLU A 104 7.53 -5.50 -19.36
CA GLU A 104 7.35 -4.69 -20.56
C GLU A 104 8.57 -3.79 -20.82
N VAL A 105 9.05 -3.09 -19.80
CA VAL A 105 10.24 -2.22 -19.91
C VAL A 105 11.47 -3.06 -20.27
N LYS A 106 11.65 -4.23 -19.64
CA LYS A 106 12.73 -5.15 -19.99
C LYS A 106 12.66 -5.57 -21.46
N GLY A 107 11.49 -5.97 -21.95
CA GLY A 107 11.30 -6.33 -23.36
C GLY A 107 11.63 -5.18 -24.32
N LYS A 108 11.30 -3.93 -23.95
CA LYS A 108 11.72 -2.74 -24.72
C LYS A 108 13.23 -2.56 -24.72
N ILE A 109 13.90 -2.71 -23.58
CA ILE A 109 15.36 -2.63 -23.47
C ILE A 109 16.01 -3.68 -24.39
N ASP A 110 15.57 -4.93 -24.30
CA ASP A 110 16.09 -6.04 -25.11
C ASP A 110 15.88 -5.77 -26.61
N ALA A 111 14.70 -5.26 -26.99
CA ALA A 111 14.41 -4.87 -28.38
C ALA A 111 15.33 -3.75 -28.88
N TYR A 112 15.57 -2.71 -28.07
CA TYR A 112 16.49 -1.62 -28.42
C TYR A 112 17.95 -2.10 -28.52
N GLN A 113 18.39 -3.02 -27.65
CA GLN A 113 19.72 -3.60 -27.72
C GLN A 113 19.91 -4.44 -28.99
N ASN A 114 18.90 -5.24 -29.36
CA ASN A 114 18.91 -6.00 -30.60
C ASN A 114 18.93 -5.07 -31.82
N PHE A 115 18.05 -4.06 -31.84
CA PHE A 115 18.02 -3.07 -32.92
C PHE A 115 19.35 -2.35 -33.07
N LYS A 116 19.96 -1.91 -31.96
CA LYS A 116 21.30 -1.30 -31.97
C LYS A 116 22.33 -2.24 -32.60
N THR A 117 22.34 -3.51 -32.22
CA THR A 117 23.30 -4.50 -32.75
C THR A 117 23.15 -4.67 -34.25
N GLU A 118 21.93 -4.87 -34.74
CA GLU A 118 21.65 -5.03 -36.17
C GLU A 118 21.98 -3.76 -36.97
N LEU A 119 21.58 -2.59 -36.46
CA LEU A 119 21.87 -1.31 -37.09
C LEU A 119 23.38 -1.06 -37.19
N MET A 120 24.14 -1.34 -36.12
CA MET A 120 25.59 -1.23 -36.14
C MET A 120 26.21 -2.22 -37.14
N GLY A 121 25.64 -3.42 -37.28
CA GLY A 121 26.05 -4.41 -38.26
C GLY A 121 25.88 -3.93 -39.70
N GLU A 122 24.70 -3.39 -40.04
CA GLU A 122 24.42 -2.86 -41.37
C GLU A 122 25.21 -1.58 -41.69
N LEU A 123 25.34 -0.67 -40.73
CA LEU A 123 26.16 0.53 -40.90
C LEU A 123 27.64 0.16 -41.13
N ASN A 124 28.17 -0.84 -40.45
CA ASN A 124 29.55 -1.28 -40.65
C ASN A 124 29.79 -1.91 -42.03
N LYS A 125 28.76 -2.49 -42.65
CA LYS A 125 28.83 -2.98 -44.05
C LYS A 125 28.79 -1.84 -45.06
N ALA A 126 27.95 -0.83 -44.82
CA ALA A 126 27.74 0.28 -45.76
C ALA A 126 28.82 1.37 -45.66
N PHE A 127 29.31 1.65 -44.45
CA PHE A 127 30.21 2.78 -44.11
C PHE A 127 31.32 2.33 -43.14
N PRO A 128 32.29 1.51 -43.58
CA PRO A 128 33.25 0.86 -42.70
C PRO A 128 34.25 1.82 -42.04
N ASN A 129 34.62 2.93 -42.71
CA ASN A 129 35.62 3.88 -42.20
C ASN A 129 35.02 4.77 -41.11
N GLU A 130 33.82 5.29 -41.37
CA GLU A 130 33.05 6.13 -40.45
C GLU A 130 32.67 5.36 -39.18
N MET A 131 32.38 4.06 -39.30
CA MET A 131 32.09 3.18 -38.17
C MET A 131 33.32 2.80 -37.34
N LEU A 132 34.51 2.95 -37.90
CA LEU A 132 35.79 2.80 -37.20
C LEU A 132 36.08 4.05 -36.36
N GLU A 133 35.87 5.24 -36.94
CA GLU A 133 35.96 6.51 -36.21
C GLU A 133 34.94 6.62 -35.08
N TYR A 134 33.68 6.22 -35.32
CA TYR A 134 32.63 6.21 -34.30
C TYR A 134 32.96 5.28 -33.11
N ARG A 135 33.55 4.11 -33.37
CA ARG A 135 33.93 3.17 -32.29
C ARG A 135 35.01 3.77 -31.38
N ASN A 136 36.03 4.37 -31.96
CA ASN A 136 37.09 5.04 -31.21
C ASN A 136 36.51 6.17 -30.33
N TYR A 137 35.60 6.99 -30.88
CA TYR A 137 34.93 8.05 -30.11
C TYR A 137 34.06 7.50 -28.95
N VAL A 138 33.35 6.39 -29.15
CA VAL A 138 32.50 5.80 -28.09
C VAL A 138 33.33 5.17 -26.97
N GLU A 139 34.48 4.56 -27.29
CA GLU A 139 35.41 4.02 -26.28
C GLU A 139 36.01 5.15 -25.42
N ASP A 140 36.41 6.26 -26.03
CA ASP A 140 36.92 7.45 -25.32
C ASP A 140 35.89 8.06 -24.35
N VAL A 141 34.59 8.05 -24.71
CA VAL A 141 33.52 8.61 -23.88
C VAL A 141 33.10 7.69 -22.72
N GLN A 142 33.40 6.38 -22.79
CA GLN A 142 33.10 5.44 -21.70
C GLN A 142 34.19 5.37 -20.63
N GLU A 143 35.45 5.72 -20.94
CA GLU A 143 36.52 5.81 -19.93
C GLU A 143 36.38 7.04 -19.00
N ASP A 144 35.61 8.05 -19.40
CA ASP A 144 35.40 9.31 -18.65
C ASP A 144 34.15 9.30 -17.71
N ARG A 145 33.49 8.16 -17.52
CA ARG A 145 32.34 7.97 -16.60
C ARG A 145 32.59 6.90 -15.55
#